data_AF-J9EU08-F1
#
_entry.id   AF-J9EU08-F1
#
_cell.length_a   1.000
_cell.length_b   1.000
_cell.length_c   1.000
_cell.angle_alpha   90.00
_cell.angle_beta   90.00
_cell.angle_gamma   90.00
#
_symmetry.space_group_name_H-M   'P 1'
#
loop_
_entity.id
_entity.type
_entity.pdbx_description
1 polymer ?
#
loop_
_entity_poly.entity_id
_entity_poly.type
_entity_poly.pdbx_seq_one_letter_code
_entity_poly.pdbx_strand_id
1 'polypeptide(L)'
;MEQAAALGITKAKDLAKLFSLFLQGKIVSNNLLDLFKTPEISHGLDEVVLAPLPKGYGFMYERHPFKPGHWLVGHAGLGGSTIMMDMEEKLVLAYVTNGLKLGTGELTRTYRLLRNAALRAVR
;
A
#
# COMPACT_ATOMS: atom_id res chain seq x y z
N MET A 1 -5.37 -11.19 -23.55
CA MET A 1 -5.52 -11.85 -22.23
C MET A 1 -5.49 -10.76 -21.18
N GLU A 2 -6.56 -10.62 -20.40
CA GLU A 2 -6.66 -9.63 -19.33
C GLU A 2 -6.42 -10.35 -17.99
N GLN A 3 -5.49 -9.83 -17.18
CA GLN A 3 -5.22 -10.37 -15.84
C GLN A 3 -5.02 -9.20 -14.86
N ALA A 4 -6.15 -8.74 -14.30
CA ALA A 4 -6.21 -7.58 -13.42
C ALA A 4 -5.30 -7.70 -12.19
N ALA A 5 -4.98 -8.92 -11.76
CA ALA A 5 -4.13 -9.19 -10.61
C ALA A 5 -2.62 -8.90 -10.85
N ALA A 6 -2.15 -8.84 -12.11
CA ALA A 6 -0.70 -8.80 -12.37
C ALA A 6 -0.27 -7.93 -13.57
N LEU A 7 -1.14 -7.69 -14.54
CA LEU A 7 -0.76 -7.04 -15.81
C LEU A 7 -1.07 -5.54 -15.87
N GLY A 8 -1.30 -4.90 -14.71
CA GLY A 8 -1.52 -3.46 -14.63
C GLY A 8 -0.26 -2.68 -15.01
N ILE A 9 -0.38 -1.73 -15.95
CA ILE A 9 0.69 -0.84 -16.38
C ILE A 9 0.31 0.58 -16.01
N THR A 10 1.19 1.29 -15.29
CA THR A 10 0.92 2.66 -14.83
C THR A 10 2.21 3.45 -14.59
N LYS A 11 2.06 4.75 -14.30
CA LYS A 11 3.13 5.61 -13.79
C LYS A 11 2.84 5.94 -12.33
N ALA A 12 3.89 6.14 -11.52
CA ALA A 12 3.74 6.47 -10.10
C ALA A 12 2.80 7.66 -9.87
N LYS A 13 2.91 8.73 -10.68
CA LYS A 13 2.05 9.91 -10.58
C LYS A 13 0.56 9.62 -10.83
N ASP A 14 0.26 8.72 -11.77
CA ASP A 14 -1.12 8.46 -12.20
C ASP A 14 -1.77 7.52 -11.18
N LEU A 15 -1.01 6.54 -10.68
CA LEU A 15 -1.42 5.68 -9.57
C LEU A 15 -1.65 6.49 -8.28
N ALA A 16 -0.73 7.40 -7.92
CA ALA A 16 -0.88 8.28 -6.76
C ALA A 16 -2.13 9.16 -6.87
N LYS A 17 -2.38 9.72 -8.06
CA LYS A 17 -3.56 10.56 -8.30
C LYS A 17 -4.86 9.77 -8.12
N LEU A 18 -4.93 8.55 -8.66
CA LEU A 18 -6.09 7.68 -8.48
C LEU A 18 -6.37 7.42 -7.00
N PHE A 19 -5.36 6.98 -6.25
CA PHE A 19 -5.51 6.68 -4.83
C PHE A 19 -5.68 7.94 -3.97
N SER A 20 -5.24 9.11 -4.44
CA SER A 20 -5.57 10.39 -3.80
C SER A 20 -7.06 10.71 -3.94
N LEU A 21 -7.67 10.45 -5.10
CA LEU A 21 -9.12 10.63 -5.29
C LEU A 21 -9.92 9.61 -4.48
N PHE A 22 -9.42 8.38 -4.39
CA PHE A 22 -9.95 7.34 -3.51
C PHE A 22 -9.98 7.81 -2.06
N LEU A 23 -8.82 8.23 -1.54
CA LEU A 23 -8.64 8.64 -0.15
C LEU A 23 -9.43 9.91 0.23
N GLN A 24 -9.72 10.75 -0.76
CA GLN A 24 -10.58 11.94 -0.61
C GLN A 24 -12.08 11.61 -0.64
N GLY A 25 -12.48 10.35 -0.82
CA GLY A 25 -13.88 9.95 -0.93
C GLY A 25 -14.55 10.44 -2.21
N LYS A 26 -13.78 10.69 -3.28
CA LYS A 26 -14.31 11.18 -4.57
C LYS A 26 -14.82 10.06 -5.47
N ILE A 27 -14.31 8.84 -5.28
CA ILE A 27 -14.69 7.65 -6.07
C ILE A 27 -15.24 6.52 -5.22
N VAL A 28 -15.19 6.65 -3.89
CA VAL A 28 -15.75 5.71 -2.90
C VAL A 28 -16.36 6.50 -1.73
N SER A 29 -17.29 5.90 -0.99
CA SER A 29 -17.92 6.57 0.16
C SER A 29 -17.01 6.59 1.39
N ASN A 30 -17.22 7.55 2.29
CA ASN A 30 -16.49 7.62 3.56
C ASN A 30 -16.71 6.37 4.42
N ASN A 31 -17.92 5.81 4.41
CA ASN A 31 -18.23 4.56 5.12
C ASN A 31 -17.37 3.39 4.60
N LEU A 32 -17.12 3.34 3.28
CA LEU A 32 -16.23 2.34 2.70
C LEU A 32 -14.77 2.61 3.09
N LEU A 33 -14.33 3.87 3.11
CA LEU A 33 -12.99 4.24 3.57
C LEU A 33 -12.74 3.85 5.03
N ASP A 34 -13.75 3.91 5.89
CA ASP A 34 -13.63 3.51 7.29
C ASP A 34 -13.32 2.01 7.44
N LEU A 35 -13.79 1.15 6.52
CA LEU A 35 -13.45 -0.27 6.52
C LEU A 35 -11.96 -0.52 6.29
N PHE A 36 -11.29 0.33 5.50
CA PHE A 36 -9.86 0.17 5.19
C PHE A 36 -8.91 0.68 6.28
N LYS A 37 -9.42 1.19 7.40
CA LYS A 37 -8.57 1.64 8.53
C LYS A 37 -7.88 0.47 9.24
N THR A 38 -8.48 -0.72 9.18
CA THR A 38 -7.97 -1.92 9.83
C THR A 38 -8.03 -3.12 8.90
N PRO A 39 -7.01 -3.99 8.89
CA PRO A 39 -7.06 -5.23 8.13
C PRO A 39 -8.16 -6.17 8.65
N GLU A 40 -8.77 -6.95 7.75
CA GLU A 40 -9.71 -8.02 8.10
C GLU A 40 -8.99 -9.20 8.77
N ILE A 41 -7.79 -9.52 8.27
CA ILE A 41 -6.88 -10.51 8.83
C ILE A 41 -5.61 -9.78 9.27
N SER A 42 -5.40 -9.66 10.57
CA SER A 42 -4.29 -8.88 11.17
C SER A 42 -3.13 -9.74 11.71
N HIS A 43 -3.37 -11.04 11.91
CA HIS A 43 -2.46 -11.99 12.55
C HIS A 43 -2.53 -13.35 11.85
N GLY A 44 -1.54 -14.20 12.13
CA GLY A 44 -1.43 -15.54 11.55
C GLY A 44 -0.39 -15.63 10.43
N LEU A 45 -0.14 -16.86 10.01
CA LEU A 45 0.73 -17.17 8.88
C LEU A 45 -0.13 -17.22 7.61
N ASP A 46 0.29 -16.55 6.56
CA ASP A 46 -0.28 -16.78 5.24
C ASP A 46 0.28 -18.09 4.67
N GLU A 47 -0.59 -19.03 4.30
CA GLU A 47 -0.20 -20.37 3.87
C GLU A 47 0.50 -20.41 2.51
N VAL A 48 0.33 -19.37 1.68
CA VAL A 48 0.92 -19.30 0.33
C VAL A 48 2.22 -18.52 0.37
N VAL A 49 2.22 -17.36 1.03
CA VAL A 49 3.40 -16.50 1.17
C VAL A 49 4.36 -17.03 2.23
N LEU A 50 3.87 -17.87 3.15
CA LEU A 50 4.62 -18.46 4.27
C LEU A 50 5.24 -17.38 5.18
N ALA A 51 4.56 -16.25 5.31
CA ALA A 51 4.93 -15.14 6.18
C ALA A 51 3.67 -14.47 6.76
N PRO A 52 3.77 -13.72 7.86
CA PRO A 52 2.67 -12.91 8.34
C PRO A 52 2.29 -11.85 7.28
N LEU A 53 1.06 -11.90 6.78
CA LEU A 53 0.56 -10.97 5.77
C LEU A 53 -0.81 -10.40 6.17
N PRO A 54 -0.81 -9.25 6.88
CA PRO A 54 -2.05 -8.55 7.18
C PRO A 54 -2.75 -8.11 5.89
N LYS A 55 -4.03 -8.47 5.73
CA LYS A 55 -4.78 -8.27 4.48
C LYS A 55 -6.28 -8.10 4.73
N GLY A 56 -6.99 -7.59 3.73
CA GLY A 56 -8.44 -7.43 3.74
C GLY A 56 -8.92 -6.56 2.60
N TYR A 57 -10.12 -6.81 2.11
CA TYR A 57 -10.79 -6.00 1.07
C TYR A 57 -9.98 -5.76 -0.21
N GLY A 58 -9.13 -6.72 -0.59
CA GLY A 58 -8.25 -6.60 -1.77
C GLY A 58 -6.95 -5.81 -1.53
N PHE A 59 -6.68 -5.39 -0.30
CA PHE A 59 -5.46 -4.70 0.10
C PHE A 59 -4.60 -5.53 1.06
N MET A 60 -3.33 -5.19 1.08
CA MET A 60 -2.32 -5.57 2.08
C MET A 60 -2.11 -4.40 3.04
N TYR A 61 -1.64 -4.72 4.24
CA TYR A 61 -1.43 -3.73 5.31
C TYR A 61 -0.01 -3.83 5.87
N GLU A 62 0.70 -2.70 5.87
CA GLU A 62 2.01 -2.56 6.51
C GLU A 62 1.82 -1.91 7.88
N ARG A 63 2.56 -2.36 8.89
CA ARG A 63 2.60 -1.64 10.18
C ARG A 63 3.23 -0.27 9.98
N HIS A 64 2.60 0.78 10.49
CA HIS A 64 3.14 2.13 10.36
C HIS A 64 4.50 2.23 11.10
N PRO A 65 5.60 2.60 10.42
CA PRO A 65 6.95 2.49 10.96
C PRO A 65 7.23 3.43 12.15
N PHE A 66 6.37 4.42 12.37
CA PHE A 66 6.56 5.45 13.38
C PHE A 66 5.34 5.70 14.29
N LYS A 67 4.25 4.95 14.13
CA LYS A 67 2.99 5.11 14.88
C LYS A 67 2.53 3.71 15.31
N PRO A 68 2.88 3.26 16.52
CA PRO A 68 2.53 1.92 16.99
C PRO A 68 1.01 1.68 16.98
N GLY A 69 0.56 0.56 16.42
CA GLY A 69 -0.86 0.21 16.32
C GLY A 69 -1.57 0.75 15.07
N HIS A 70 -0.92 1.61 14.29
CA HIS A 70 -1.47 2.17 13.05
C HIS A 70 -0.98 1.39 11.82
N TRP A 71 -1.75 1.50 10.72
CA TRP A 71 -1.51 0.77 9.49
C TRP A 71 -1.33 1.71 8.30
N LEU A 72 -0.49 1.30 7.36
CA LEU A 72 -0.57 1.75 5.98
C LEU A 72 -1.37 0.71 5.20
N VAL A 73 -2.21 1.14 4.26
CA VAL A 73 -3.06 0.25 3.46
C VAL A 73 -2.83 0.44 1.98
N GLY A 74 -2.73 -0.64 1.22
CA GLY A 74 -2.48 -0.58 -0.20
C GLY A 74 -2.09 -1.94 -0.77
N HIS A 75 -1.15 -1.97 -1.72
CA HIS A 75 -0.72 -3.22 -2.33
C HIS A 75 0.73 -3.14 -2.77
N ALA A 76 1.48 -4.20 -2.48
CA ALA A 76 2.82 -4.38 -2.96
C ALA A 76 2.82 -5.33 -4.18
N GLY A 77 3.53 -4.95 -5.23
CA GLY A 77 3.72 -5.74 -6.43
C GLY A 77 5.09 -6.40 -6.47
N LEU A 78 5.16 -7.56 -7.12
CA LEU A 78 6.44 -8.22 -7.38
C LEU A 78 7.35 -7.30 -8.22
N GLY A 79 8.64 -7.28 -7.89
CA GLY A 79 9.61 -6.37 -8.52
C GLY A 79 9.73 -5.01 -7.83
N GLY A 80 8.98 -4.80 -6.74
CA GLY A 80 9.18 -3.69 -5.80
C GLY A 80 8.28 -2.48 -6.04
N SER A 81 7.47 -2.45 -7.11
CA SER A 81 6.43 -1.43 -7.27
C SER A 81 5.41 -1.55 -6.13
N THR A 82 5.02 -0.46 -5.50
CA THR A 82 4.17 -0.48 -4.30
C THR A 82 3.32 0.78 -4.23
N ILE A 83 2.07 0.63 -3.83
CA ILE A 83 1.16 1.71 -3.46
C ILE A 83 0.75 1.50 -2.00
N MET A 84 0.90 2.52 -1.17
CA MET A 84 0.39 2.52 0.19
C MET A 84 -0.24 3.87 0.52
N MET A 85 -1.20 3.87 1.44
CA MET A 85 -1.89 5.05 1.92
C MET A 85 -1.77 5.10 3.44
N ASP A 86 -1.48 6.30 3.95
CA ASP A 86 -1.74 6.64 5.35
C ASP A 86 -3.13 7.30 5.39
N MET A 87 -4.09 6.58 5.95
CA MET A 87 -5.49 7.03 5.99
C MET A 87 -5.69 8.23 6.92
N GLU A 88 -4.83 8.40 7.91
CA GLU A 88 -4.93 9.47 8.91
C GLU A 88 -4.30 10.75 8.39
N GLU A 89 -3.08 10.67 7.89
CA GLU A 89 -2.36 11.81 7.32
C GLU A 89 -2.82 12.14 5.89
N LYS A 90 -3.78 11.39 5.36
CA LYS A 90 -4.29 11.51 3.99
C LYS A 90 -3.17 11.53 2.94
N LEU A 91 -2.14 10.70 3.17
CA LEU A 91 -0.95 10.62 2.33
C LEU A 91 -1.00 9.38 1.44
N VAL A 92 -0.65 9.55 0.17
CA VAL A 92 -0.51 8.46 -0.80
C VAL A 92 0.94 8.30 -1.22
N LEU A 93 1.44 7.08 -1.14
CA LEU A 93 2.82 6.69 -1.42
C LEU A 93 2.82 5.74 -2.61
N ALA A 94 3.06 6.27 -3.81
CA ALA A 94 3.19 5.46 -5.02
C ALA A 94 4.65 5.37 -5.47
N TYR A 95 5.17 4.15 -5.54
CA TYR A 95 6.48 3.84 -6.10
C TYR A 95 6.31 2.85 -7.24
N VAL A 96 6.75 3.24 -8.44
CA VAL A 96 6.70 2.41 -9.64
C VAL A 96 8.10 2.34 -10.22
N THR A 97 8.50 1.16 -10.66
CA THR A 97 9.85 0.95 -11.16
C THR A 97 9.92 -0.07 -12.30
N ASN A 98 10.91 0.11 -13.17
CA ASN A 98 11.17 -0.74 -14.34
C ASN A 98 12.32 -1.74 -14.13
N GLY A 99 13.11 -1.59 -13.06
CA GLY A 99 14.08 -2.61 -12.65
C GLY A 99 13.42 -3.56 -11.65
N LEU A 100 13.58 -4.88 -11.79
CA LEU A 100 13.06 -5.82 -10.80
C LEU A 100 13.86 -5.73 -9.49
N LYS A 101 13.17 -5.67 -8.35
CA LYS A 101 13.75 -5.82 -7.00
C LYS A 101 13.27 -7.14 -6.40
N LEU A 102 14.16 -7.80 -5.64
CA LEU A 102 13.84 -9.04 -4.95
C LEU A 102 12.85 -8.84 -3.77
N GLY A 103 12.86 -7.65 -3.16
CA GLY A 103 11.91 -7.30 -2.10
C GLY A 103 10.53 -6.93 -2.63
N THR A 104 9.53 -7.10 -1.78
CA THR A 104 8.14 -6.67 -1.97
C THR A 104 7.73 -5.81 -0.77
N GLY A 105 6.96 -4.74 -0.99
CA GLY A 105 6.50 -3.85 0.09
C GLY A 105 7.65 -3.25 0.87
N GLU A 106 7.57 -3.24 2.20
CA GLU A 106 8.58 -2.74 3.12
C GLU A 106 9.97 -3.40 2.99
N LEU A 107 10.03 -4.61 2.42
CA LEU A 107 11.30 -5.30 2.13
C LEU A 107 12.03 -4.69 0.92
N THR A 108 11.33 -3.91 0.09
CA THR A 108 11.95 -3.15 -1.00
C THR A 108 12.70 -1.94 -0.45
N ARG A 109 14.04 -2.03 -0.36
CA ARG A 109 14.89 -0.99 0.24
C ARG A 109 14.62 0.42 -0.31
N THR A 110 14.54 0.58 -1.62
CA THR A 110 14.34 1.91 -2.26
C THR A 110 13.00 2.52 -1.89
N TYR A 111 11.91 1.75 -2.02
CA TYR A 111 10.58 2.18 -1.59
C TYR A 111 10.58 2.51 -0.08
N ARG A 112 11.11 1.63 0.77
CA ARG A 112 11.13 1.84 2.23
C ARG A 112 11.80 3.14 2.63
N LEU A 113 12.91 3.52 1.99
CA LEU A 113 13.60 4.78 2.27
C LEU A 113 12.77 5.99 1.85
N LEU A 114 12.17 5.97 0.65
CA LEU A 114 11.31 7.04 0.15
C LEU A 114 10.03 7.18 0.99
N ARG A 115 9.38 6.05 1.29
CA ARG A 115 8.21 5.95 2.19
C ARG A 115 8.50 6.59 3.54
N ASN A 116 9.60 6.21 4.17
CA ASN A 116 9.99 6.74 5.47
C ASN A 116 10.30 8.24 5.42
N ALA A 117 10.90 8.74 4.33
CA ALA A 117 11.16 10.16 4.15
C ALA A 117 9.84 10.95 4.00
N ALA A 118 8.92 10.46 3.16
CA ALA A 118 7.61 11.09 2.95
C ALA A 118 6.76 11.12 4.23
N LEU A 119 6.68 10.00 4.97
CA LEU A 119 5.95 9.94 6.24
C LEU A 119 6.52 10.89 7.31
N ARG A 120 7.83 11.19 7.27
CA ARG A 120 8.42 12.19 8.17
C ARG A 120 8.18 13.63 7.74
N ALA A 121 7.94 13.86 6.46
CA ALA A 121 7.74 15.21 5.93
C ALA A 121 6.32 15.76 6.17
N VAL A 122 5.35 14.88 6.47
CA VAL A 122 3.97 15.26 6.79
C VAL A 122 3.67 15.28 8.30
N ARG A 123 4.69 15.06 9.12
CA ARG A 123 4.60 15.14 10.59
C ARG A 123 4.79 16.55 11.10
#